data_AF-M3FP93-F1
#
_entry.id   AF-M3FP93-F1
#
_cell.length_a   1.000
_cell.length_b   1.000
_cell.length_c   1.000
_cell.angle_alpha   90.00
_cell.angle_beta   90.00
_cell.angle_gamma   90.00
#
_symmetry.space_group_name_H-M   'P 1'
#
loop_
_entity.id
_entity.type
_entity.pdbx_description
1 polymer ?
#
loop_
_entity_poly.entity_id
_entity_poly.type
_entity_poly.pdbx_seq_one_letter_code
_entity_poly.pdbx_strand_id
1 'polypeptide(L)'
;MKDRLRILIDSLGISDRAFCQSVGIGQSRLSEVLNDRTENLSIGALIDIHKVHNVNLNWLLVGTGDVFCSPKLVQYNSIVEIKNTIQNSPSQAASFLVSRRPELLELLRILVRVHASKYKQIKVILKSFLLK
;
A
#
# COMPACT_ATOMS: atom_id res chain seq x y z
N MET A 1 -15.66 10.14 15.54
CA MET A 1 -14.84 10.13 14.30
C MET A 1 -13.77 11.21 14.29
N LYS A 2 -14.09 12.43 14.77
CA LYS A 2 -13.16 13.55 14.98
C LYS A 2 -11.75 13.17 15.43
N ASP A 3 -11.60 12.52 16.59
CA ASP A 3 -10.28 12.23 17.16
C ASP A 3 -9.44 11.35 16.24
N ARG A 4 -10.09 10.40 15.56
CA ARG A 4 -9.44 9.52 14.59
C ARG A 4 -9.03 10.26 13.31
N LEU A 5 -9.85 11.20 12.84
CA LEU A 5 -9.43 12.08 11.74
C LEU A 5 -8.24 12.94 12.13
N ARG A 6 -8.17 13.41 13.39
CA ARG A 6 -7.03 14.19 13.85
C ARG A 6 -5.75 13.35 13.93
N ILE A 7 -5.84 12.18 14.56
CA ILE A 7 -4.73 11.20 14.61
C ILE A 7 -4.26 10.87 13.19
N LEU A 8 -5.18 10.65 12.26
CA LEU A 8 -4.85 10.35 10.86
C LEU A 8 -4.09 11.51 10.19
N ILE A 9 -4.62 12.73 10.26
CA ILE A 9 -4.00 13.91 9.62
C ILE A 9 -2.61 14.16 10.22
N ASP A 10 -2.49 14.06 11.54
CA ASP A 10 -1.21 14.21 12.24
C ASP A 10 -0.22 13.11 11.85
N SER A 11 -0.68 11.87 11.69
CA SER A 11 0.14 10.72 11.24
C SER A 11 0.61 10.86 9.79
N LEU A 12 -0.16 11.55 8.94
CA LEU A 12 0.21 11.84 7.56
C LEU A 12 1.19 13.02 7.47
N GLY A 13 1.32 13.84 8.53
CA GLY A 13 2.21 15.01 8.55
C GLY A 13 1.84 16.10 7.53
N ILE A 14 0.57 16.16 7.12
CA ILE A 14 0.06 17.12 6.14
C ILE A 14 -0.92 18.10 6.79
N SER A 15 -1.10 19.27 6.18
CA SER A 15 -2.09 20.24 6.64
C SER A 15 -3.52 19.78 6.36
N ASP A 16 -4.49 20.24 7.16
CA ASP A 16 -5.93 19.98 6.95
C ASP A 16 -6.38 20.33 5.52
N ARG A 17 -5.84 21.42 4.96
CA ARG A 17 -6.10 21.82 3.57
C ARG A 17 -5.57 20.81 2.56
N ALA A 18 -4.33 20.36 2.74
CA ALA A 18 -3.72 19.36 1.86
C ALA A 18 -4.46 18.02 1.96
N PHE A 19 -4.87 17.64 3.17
CA PHE A 19 -5.73 16.48 3.39
C PHE A 19 -7.04 16.61 2.59
N CYS A 20 -7.80 17.69 2.79
CA CYS A 20 -9.03 17.97 2.05
C CYS A 20 -8.85 17.87 0.53
N GLN A 21 -7.78 18.47 -0.01
CA GLN A 21 -7.47 18.43 -1.43
C GLN A 21 -7.16 17.01 -1.94
N SER A 22 -6.43 16.21 -1.15
CA SER A 22 -6.03 14.85 -1.54
C SER A 22 -7.20 13.88 -1.67
N VAL A 23 -8.27 14.06 -0.87
CA VAL A 23 -9.44 13.16 -0.83
C VAL A 23 -10.71 13.81 -1.38
N GLY A 24 -10.61 15.01 -1.97
CA GLY A 24 -11.75 15.70 -2.58
C GLY A 24 -12.83 16.16 -1.59
N ILE A 25 -12.47 16.39 -0.32
CA ILE A 25 -13.40 16.85 0.72
C ILE A 25 -13.32 18.37 0.85
N GLY A 26 -14.47 19.06 0.92
CA GLY A 26 -14.49 20.49 1.21
C GLY A 26 -13.97 20.81 2.62
N GLN A 27 -13.17 21.85 2.79
CA GLN A 27 -12.62 22.25 4.10
C GLN A 27 -13.71 22.54 5.14
N SER A 28 -14.82 23.14 4.72
CA SER A 28 -15.99 23.36 5.59
C SER A 28 -16.52 22.04 6.15
N ARG A 29 -16.56 20.99 5.31
CA ARG A 29 -17.07 19.68 5.72
C ARG A 29 -16.15 19.00 6.72
N LEU A 30 -14.83 19.07 6.50
CA LEU A 30 -13.87 18.56 7.47
C LEU A 30 -14.00 19.33 8.80
N SER A 31 -14.10 20.66 8.74
CA SER A 31 -14.26 21.51 9.92
C SER A 31 -15.54 21.20 10.70
N GLU A 32 -16.67 20.94 10.04
CA GLU A 32 -17.91 20.51 10.69
C GLU A 32 -17.73 19.21 11.50
N VAL A 33 -17.04 18.24 10.92
CA VAL A 33 -16.77 16.95 11.58
C VAL A 33 -15.78 17.12 12.74
N LEU A 34 -14.77 17.96 12.58
CA LEU A 34 -13.77 18.23 13.63
C LEU A 34 -14.33 19.08 14.78
N ASN A 35 -15.38 19.86 14.53
CA ASN A 35 -16.08 20.68 15.54
C ASN A 35 -17.36 20.02 16.07
N ASP A 36 -17.53 18.71 15.86
CA ASP A 36 -18.68 17.92 16.34
C ASP A 36 -20.06 18.44 15.85
N ARG A 37 -20.09 19.23 14.76
CA ARG A 37 -21.32 19.68 14.10
C ARG A 37 -21.90 18.61 13.18
N THR A 38 -21.11 17.62 12.79
CA THR A 38 -21.60 16.41 12.13
C THR A 38 -20.80 15.20 12.55
N GLU A 39 -21.48 14.08 12.79
CA GLU A 39 -20.84 12.89 13.33
C GLU A 39 -19.94 12.16 12.32
N ASN A 40 -20.29 12.16 11.02
CA ASN A 40 -19.66 11.31 10.02
C ASN A 40 -19.42 11.99 8.65
N LEU A 41 -18.35 11.58 7.96
CA LEU A 41 -18.12 11.91 6.55
C LEU A 41 -19.03 11.08 5.63
N SER A 42 -19.20 11.53 4.38
CA SER A 42 -19.94 10.76 3.38
C SER A 42 -19.22 9.46 3.03
N ILE A 43 -19.96 8.46 2.55
CA ILE A 43 -19.38 7.18 2.12
C ILE A 43 -18.32 7.38 1.04
N GLY A 44 -18.56 8.27 0.07
CA GLY A 44 -17.58 8.62 -0.97
C GLY A 44 -16.27 9.14 -0.37
N ALA A 45 -16.36 10.10 0.56
CA ALA A 45 -15.19 10.64 1.26
C ALA A 45 -14.43 9.56 2.04
N LEU A 46 -15.12 8.63 2.70
CA LEU A 46 -14.48 7.51 3.39
C LEU A 46 -13.73 6.59 2.42
N ILE A 47 -14.35 6.24 1.29
CA ILE A 47 -13.73 5.43 0.24
C ILE A 47 -12.48 6.11 -0.32
N ASP A 48 -12.53 7.42 -0.54
CA ASP A 48 -11.40 8.18 -1.07
C ASP A 48 -10.26 8.29 -0.04
N ILE A 49 -10.58 8.50 1.25
CA ILE A 49 -9.59 8.43 2.33
C ILE A 49 -8.91 7.05 2.36
N HIS A 50 -9.68 5.97 2.26
CA HIS A 50 -9.12 4.62 2.21
C HIS A 50 -8.19 4.43 1.00
N LYS A 51 -8.62 4.84 -0.19
CA LYS A 51 -7.85 4.65 -1.43
C LYS A 51 -6.59 5.50 -1.49
N VAL A 52 -6.66 6.76 -1.09
CA VAL A 52 -5.56 7.73 -1.23
C VAL A 52 -4.51 7.53 -0.14
N HIS A 53 -4.95 7.31 1.10
CA HIS A 53 -4.05 7.26 2.27
C HIS A 53 -3.89 5.85 2.85
N ASN A 54 -4.45 4.82 2.20
CA ASN A 54 -4.39 3.43 2.64
C ASN A 54 -4.86 3.24 4.11
N VAL A 55 -5.94 3.94 4.48
CA VAL A 55 -6.48 3.98 5.86
C VAL A 55 -7.44 2.82 6.06
N ASN A 56 -7.39 2.18 7.23
CA ASN A 56 -8.34 1.15 7.61
C ASN A 56 -9.71 1.75 7.93
N LEU A 57 -10.73 1.43 7.14
CA LEU A 57 -12.09 1.92 7.36
C LEU A 57 -12.70 1.43 8.68
N ASN A 58 -12.35 0.23 9.13
CA ASN A 58 -12.85 -0.28 10.40
C ASN A 58 -12.31 0.56 11.57
N TRP A 59 -11.03 0.92 11.52
CA TRP A 59 -10.45 1.84 12.49
C TRP A 59 -11.10 3.22 12.38
N LEU A 60 -11.24 3.79 11.19
CA LEU A 60 -11.79 5.13 11.01
C LEU A 60 -13.26 5.24 11.49
N LEU A 61 -14.08 4.23 11.20
CA LEU A 61 -15.50 4.20 11.55
C LEU A 61 -15.73 3.79 13.00
N VAL A 62 -15.12 2.69 13.44
CA VAL A 62 -15.46 1.99 14.69
C VAL A 62 -14.34 2.12 15.74
N GLY A 63 -13.13 2.49 15.33
CA GLY A 63 -11.97 2.65 16.23
C GLY A 63 -11.20 1.36 16.49
N THR A 64 -11.47 0.30 15.73
CA THR A 64 -10.85 -1.03 15.92
C THR A 64 -9.84 -1.38 14.82
N GLY A 65 -8.71 -1.95 15.23
CA GLY A 65 -7.59 -2.31 14.35
C GLY A 65 -6.56 -1.19 14.19
N ASP A 66 -5.63 -1.38 13.26
CA ASP A 66 -4.58 -0.40 12.97
C ASP A 66 -5.11 0.79 12.14
N VAL A 67 -4.48 1.95 12.30
CA VAL A 67 -4.81 3.22 11.60
C VAL A 67 -4.75 3.03 10.08
N PHE A 68 -3.63 2.51 9.62
CA PHE A 68 -3.39 2.20 8.22
C PHE A 68 -3.74 0.74 8.00
N CYS A 69 -4.26 0.43 6.81
CA CYS A 69 -4.25 -0.95 6.36
C CYS A 69 -2.79 -1.39 6.39
N SER A 70 -2.48 -2.41 7.20
CA SER A 70 -1.22 -3.14 7.08
C SER A 70 -0.98 -3.36 5.59
N PRO A 71 0.24 -3.12 5.06
CA PRO A 71 0.52 -3.39 3.67
C PRO A 71 -0.08 -4.77 3.42
N LYS A 72 -1.01 -4.88 2.46
CA LYS A 72 -1.65 -6.15 2.15
C LYS A 72 -0.51 -7.07 1.79
N LEU A 73 0.00 -7.78 2.78
CA LEU A 73 0.62 -9.05 2.64
C LEU A 73 -0.58 -9.87 2.21
N VAL A 74 -0.89 -9.81 0.92
CA VAL A 74 -1.63 -10.88 0.31
C VAL A 74 -0.84 -12.10 0.74
N GLN A 75 -1.44 -12.90 1.61
CA GLN A 75 -0.90 -14.20 1.96
C GLN A 75 -1.02 -14.98 0.66
N TYR A 76 0.01 -14.84 -0.17
CA TYR A 76 0.08 -15.48 -1.46
C TYR A 76 0.31 -16.95 -1.15
N ASN A 77 -0.79 -17.70 -1.10
CA ASN A 77 -0.77 -19.13 -0.81
C ASN A 77 -0.22 -19.91 -2.02
N SER A 78 -0.01 -19.26 -3.17
CA SER A 78 0.61 -19.87 -4.34
C SER A 78 1.35 -18.90 -5.26
N ILE A 79 2.31 -19.45 -6.02
CA ILE A 79 3.09 -18.80 -7.07
C ILE A 79 2.19 -18.15 -8.16
N VAL A 80 0.97 -18.66 -8.33
CA VAL A 80 0.00 -18.19 -9.34
C VAL A 80 -0.46 -16.76 -9.05
N GLU A 81 -0.68 -16.43 -7.78
CA GLU A 81 -1.16 -15.11 -7.37
C GLU A 81 -0.06 -14.05 -7.45
N ILE A 82 1.19 -14.45 -7.19
CA ILE A 82 2.38 -13.61 -7.40
C ILE A 82 2.51 -13.28 -8.89
N LYS A 83 2.35 -14.28 -9.77
CA LYS A 83 2.43 -14.10 -11.22
C LYS A 83 1.33 -13.16 -11.75
N ASN A 84 0.11 -13.29 -11.24
CA ASN A 84 -0.99 -12.39 -11.57
C ASN A 84 -0.75 -10.95 -11.07
N THR A 85 -0.16 -10.77 -9.88
CA THR A 85 0.13 -9.42 -9.36
C THR A 85 1.25 -8.73 -10.15
N ILE A 86 2.30 -9.48 -10.53
CA ILE A 86 3.39 -8.97 -11.37
C ILE A 86 2.86 -8.57 -12.77
N GLN A 87 1.92 -9.33 -13.34
CA GLN A 87 1.33 -9.00 -14.64
C GLN A 87 0.36 -7.80 -14.59
N ASN A 88 -0.39 -7.61 -13.50
CA ASN A 88 -1.43 -6.58 -13.44
C ASN A 88 -0.99 -5.26 -12.78
N SER A 89 0.09 -5.23 -11.98
CA SER A 89 0.60 -4.00 -11.35
C SER A 89 2.10 -4.07 -11.02
N PRO A 90 2.98 -3.85 -12.02
CA PRO A 90 4.43 -4.04 -11.88
C PRO A 90 5.08 -3.15 -10.81
N SER A 91 4.56 -1.94 -10.61
CA SER A 91 5.09 -0.94 -9.68
C SER A 91 4.85 -1.30 -8.21
N GLN A 92 3.75 -1.98 -7.88
CA GLN A 92 3.46 -2.43 -6.51
C GLN A 92 4.28 -3.68 -6.14
N ALA A 93 4.59 -4.54 -7.12
CA ALA A 93 5.45 -5.71 -6.92
C ALA A 93 6.89 -5.32 -6.54
N ALA A 94 7.41 -4.20 -7.03
CA ALA A 94 8.75 -3.72 -6.73
C ALA A 94 8.91 -3.37 -5.23
N SER A 95 8.04 -2.51 -4.67
CA SER A 95 8.09 -2.16 -3.23
C SER A 95 7.90 -3.37 -2.32
N PHE A 96 7.11 -4.36 -2.72
CA PHE A 96 6.90 -5.60 -1.97
C PHE A 96 8.16 -6.48 -1.91
N LEU A 97 8.89 -6.61 -3.02
CA LEU A 97 10.15 -7.36 -3.08
C LEU A 97 11.26 -6.67 -2.26
N VAL A 98 11.25 -5.33 -2.23
CA VAL A 98 12.22 -4.50 -1.51
C VAL A 98 12.18 -4.73 0.00
N SER A 99 10.98 -4.74 0.59
CA SER A 99 10.84 -4.72 2.06
C SER A 99 10.99 -6.09 2.74
N ARG A 100 10.86 -7.21 2.01
CA ARG A 100 10.86 -8.56 2.62
C ARG A 100 12.03 -9.46 2.25
N ARG A 101 12.71 -9.23 1.13
CA ARG A 101 13.84 -10.06 0.66
C ARG A 101 14.91 -9.18 0.04
N PRO A 102 15.64 -8.39 0.86
CA PRO A 102 16.70 -7.51 0.36
C PRO A 102 17.75 -8.29 -0.47
N GLU A 103 17.98 -9.56 -0.14
CA GLU A 103 18.89 -10.44 -0.88
C GLU A 103 18.37 -10.79 -2.28
N LEU A 104 17.06 -10.94 -2.44
CA LEU A 104 16.45 -11.22 -3.75
C LEU A 104 16.51 -9.99 -4.66
N LEU A 105 16.34 -8.79 -4.10
CA LEU A 105 16.55 -7.57 -4.85
C LEU A 105 17.99 -7.46 -5.35
N GLU A 106 18.94 -7.72 -4.48
CA GLU A 106 20.34 -7.60 -4.85
C GLU A 106 20.68 -8.58 -5.97
N LEU A 107 20.14 -9.80 -5.91
CA LEU A 107 20.21 -10.76 -7.01
C LEU A 107 19.57 -10.23 -8.30
N LEU A 108 18.38 -9.62 -8.24
CA LEU A 108 17.72 -9.03 -9.41
C LEU A 108 18.52 -7.87 -10.02
N ARG A 109 19.12 -7.01 -9.19
CA ARG A 109 19.98 -5.90 -9.67
C ARG A 109 21.19 -6.43 -10.41
N ILE A 110 21.79 -7.49 -9.90
CA ILE A 110 22.90 -8.16 -10.57
C ILE A 110 22.40 -8.72 -11.91
N LEU A 111 21.26 -9.43 -11.93
CA LEU A 111 20.71 -10.04 -13.14
C LEU A 111 20.39 -9.02 -14.24
N VAL A 112 19.88 -7.83 -13.90
CA VAL A 112 19.60 -6.75 -14.87
C VAL A 112 20.87 -6.26 -15.57
N ARG A 113 22.03 -6.33 -14.90
CA ARG A 113 23.32 -5.94 -15.47
C ARG A 113 23.97 -7.04 -16.31
N VAL A 114 23.44 -8.26 -16.26
CA VAL A 114 23.99 -9.39 -17.00
C VAL A 114 23.54 -9.34 -18.46
N HIS A 115 24.48 -9.55 -19.38
CA HIS A 115 24.17 -9.61 -20.81
C HIS A 115 23.26 -10.81 -21.14
N ALA A 116 22.27 -10.60 -22.02
CA ALA A 116 21.22 -11.58 -22.33
C ALA A 116 21.75 -12.95 -22.81
N SER A 117 22.93 -12.98 -23.43
CA SER A 117 23.60 -14.22 -23.85
C SER A 117 23.89 -15.19 -22.69
N LYS A 118 23.95 -14.70 -21.44
CA LYS A 118 24.19 -15.50 -20.23
C LYS A 118 22.90 -15.99 -19.56
N TYR A 119 21.73 -15.50 -19.95
CA TYR A 119 20.46 -15.85 -19.30
C TYR A 119 20.12 -17.33 -19.39
N LYS A 120 20.50 -17.99 -20.50
CA LYS A 120 20.30 -19.45 -20.66
C LYS A 120 21.08 -20.24 -19.60
N GLN A 121 22.33 -19.85 -19.33
CA GLN A 121 23.17 -20.49 -18.30
C GLN A 121 22.66 -20.22 -16.89
N ILE A 122 22.30 -18.96 -16.60
CA ILE A 122 21.71 -18.57 -15.32
C ILE A 122 20.44 -19.39 -15.03
N LYS A 123 19.56 -19.54 -16.03
CA LYS A 123 18.33 -20.32 -15.89
C LYS A 123 18.59 -21.79 -15.53
N VAL A 124 19.64 -22.40 -16.09
CA VAL A 124 20.03 -23.78 -15.77
C VAL A 124 20.53 -23.87 -14.32
N ILE A 125 21.40 -22.96 -13.90
CA ILE A 125 21.93 -22.91 -12.52
C ILE A 125 20.81 -22.70 -11.51
N LEU A 126 19.91 -21.75 -11.76
CA LEU A 126 18.78 -21.51 -10.85
C LEU A 126 17.86 -22.74 -10.76
N LYS A 127 17.65 -23.45 -11.88
CA LYS A 127 16.88 -24.69 -11.89
C LYS A 127 17.57 -25.84 -11.14
N SER A 128 18.90 -25.92 -11.14
CA SER A 128 19.59 -27.00 -10.41
C SER A 128 19.40 -26.90 -8.90
N PHE A 129 19.13 -25.71 -8.36
CA PHE A 129 18.80 -25.54 -6.95
C PHE A 129 17.35 -25.94 -6.60
N LEU A 130 16.48 -26.12 -7.59
CA LEU A 130 15.06 -26.50 -7.41
C LEU A 130 14.82 -28.01 -7.55
N LEU A 131 15.77 -28.77 -8.08
CA LEU A 131 15.66 -30.21 -8.38
C LEU A 131 16.16 -31.09 -7.22
N LYS A 132 15.82 -30.75 -5.97
CA LYS A 132 16.02 -31.64 -4.82
C LYS A 132 14.70 -32.22 -4.34
#